data_AF-A0A3D4D297-F1
#
_entry.id   AF-A0A3D4D297-F1
#
_cell.length_a   1.000
_cell.length_b   1.000
_cell.length_c   1.000
_cell.angle_alpha   90.00
_cell.angle_beta   90.00
_cell.angle_gamma   90.00
#
_symmetry.space_group_name_H-M   'P 1'
#
loop_
_entity.id
_entity.type
_entity.pdbx_description
1 polymer ?
#
loop_
_entity_poly.entity_id
_entity_poly.type
_entity_poly.pdbx_seq_one_letter_code
_entity_poly.pdbx_strand_id
1 'polypeptide(L)' 'MAKYKLDYIWLDGYSPVPNLRTKCCIKEFDSFPEVADLPEWGFDGSSTQQADGSDSDCVLKPVAVYPDSTNSNQA' A
#
# COMPACT_ATOMS: atom_id res chain seq x y z
N MET A 1 19.65 -9.64 2.68
CA MET A 1 18.28 -9.14 2.45
C MET A 1 18.08 -8.77 0.99
N ALA A 2 17.08 -9.37 0.35
CA ALA A 2 16.65 -8.98 -0.97
C ALA A 2 15.80 -7.70 -0.90
N LYS A 3 15.82 -6.88 -1.95
CA LYS A 3 14.98 -5.69 -2.06
C LYS A 3 13.66 -6.05 -2.70
N TYR A 4 12.58 -5.83 -1.96
CA TYR A 4 11.22 -6.05 -2.43
C TYR A 4 10.56 -4.71 -2.76
N LYS A 5 9.89 -4.65 -3.92
CA LYS A 5 8.97 -3.56 -4.26
C LYS A 5 7.59 -3.93 -3.72
N LEU A 6 7.10 -3.13 -2.77
CA LEU A 6 5.79 -3.31 -2.16
C LEU A 6 4.84 -2.26 -2.75
N ASP A 7 3.82 -2.72 -3.47
CA ASP A 7 2.72 -1.88 -3.94
C ASP A 7 1.56 -1.98 -2.95
N TYR A 8 1.34 -0.94 -2.15
CA TYR A 8 0.23 -0.87 -1.20
C TYR A 8 -1.02 -0.43 -1.96
N ILE A 9 -2.08 -1.23 -1.89
CA ILE A 9 -3.32 -1.01 -2.63
C ILE A 9 -4.46 -0.76 -1.64
N TRP A 10 -5.27 0.25 -1.90
CA TRP A 10 -6.46 0.57 -1.09
C TRP A 10 -7.57 1.18 -1.94
N LEU A 11 -8.76 1.33 -1.35
CA LEU A 11 -9.90 2.01 -1.94
C LEU A 11 -9.99 3.45 -1.43
N ASP A 12 -10.32 4.37 -2.33
CA ASP A 12 -10.58 5.76 -1.98
C ASP A 12 -12.02 6.01 -1.50
N GLY A 13 -12.38 7.27 -1.23
CA GLY A 13 -13.69 7.68 -0.73
C GLY A 13 -14.68 8.14 -1.81
N TYR A 14 -14.39 7.96 -3.11
CA TYR A 14 -15.30 8.43 -4.15
C TYR A 14 -16.61 7.63 -4.17
N SER A 15 -17.70 8.32 -4.49
CA SER A 15 -19.06 7.78 -4.55
C SER A 15 -19.66 8.00 -5.95
N PRO A 16 -20.48 7.07 -6.49
CA PRO A 16 -21.01 5.87 -5.84
C PRO A 16 -20.05 4.68 -5.80
N VAL A 17 -18.97 4.71 -6.58
CA VAL A 17 -18.00 3.62 -6.70
C VAL A 17 -16.61 4.14 -6.33
N PRO A 18 -15.96 3.56 -5.31
CA PRO A 18 -14.57 3.86 -4.99
C PRO A 18 -13.60 3.44 -6.10
N ASN A 19 -12.52 4.18 -6.26
CA ASN A 19 -11.42 3.80 -7.14
C ASN A 19 -10.31 3.10 -6.34
N LEU A 20 -9.53 2.29 -7.06
CA LEU A 20 -8.28 1.73 -6.52
C LEU A 20 -7.18 2.79 -6.53
N ARG A 21 -6.42 2.84 -5.45
CA ARG A 21 -5.22 3.66 -5.28
C ARG A 21 -4.03 2.75 -5.02
N THR A 22 -2.85 3.20 -5.44
CA THR A 22 -1.61 2.45 -5.23
C THR A 22 -0.45 3.39 -4.92
N LYS A 23 0.48 2.91 -4.09
CA LYS A 23 1.74 3.59 -3.77
C LYS A 23 2.82 2.55 -3.54
N CYS A 24 4.00 2.79 -4.11
CA CYS A 24 5.11 1.85 -4.05
C CYS A 24 6.18 2.27 -3.04
N CYS A 25 6.66 1.34 -2.20
CA CYS A 25 7.91 1.50 -1.47
C CYS A 25 8.86 0.34 -1.75
N ILE A 26 10.15 0.58 -1.51
CA ILE A 26 11.16 -0.47 -1.48
C ILE A 26 11.48 -0.79 -0.03
N LYS A 27 11.49 -2.08 0.32
CA LYS A 27 11.86 -2.60 1.63
C LYS A 27 12.78 -3.80 1.48
N GLU A 28 13.52 -4.11 2.53
CA GLU A 28 14.48 -5.21 2.57
C GLU A 28 13.96 -6.31 3.48
N PHE A 29 13.94 -7.54 2.98
CA PHE A 29 13.54 -8.72 3.74
C PHE A 29 14.49 -9.89 3.42
N ASP A 30 14.58 -10.86 4.32
CA ASP A 30 15.38 -12.08 4.08
C ASP A 30 14.65 -13.12 3.22
N SER A 31 13.31 -13.10 3.24
CA SER A 31 12.42 -13.91 2.40
C SER A 31 11.17 -13.10 2.03
N PHE A 32 10.26 -13.70 1.26
CA PHE A 32 8.96 -13.07 0.99
C PHE A 32 8.24 -12.80 2.33
N PRO A 33 7.81 -11.56 2.61
CA PRO A 33 7.29 -11.18 3.93
C PRO A 33 5.87 -11.71 4.16
N GLU A 34 5.54 -12.00 5.42
CA GLU A 34 4.16 -12.19 5.84
C GLU A 34 3.50 -10.83 6.15
N VAL A 35 2.16 -10.79 6.24
CA VAL A 35 1.42 -9.56 6.52
C VAL A 35 1.89 -8.88 7.82
N ALA A 36 2.28 -9.66 8.83
CA ALA A 36 2.76 -9.16 10.11
C ALA A 36 4.13 -8.46 10.03
N ASP A 37 4.92 -8.74 9.00
CA ASP A 37 6.23 -8.11 8.77
C ASP A 37 6.11 -6.77 8.04
N LEU A 38 4.94 -6.49 7.46
CA LEU A 38 4.70 -5.29 6.67
C LEU A 38 4.41 -4.09 7.58
N PRO A 39 5.17 -2.98 7.44
CA PRO A 39 4.93 -1.80 8.24
C PRO A 39 3.62 -1.09 7.86
N GLU A 40 2.98 -0.47 8.84
CA GLU A 40 1.95 0.53 8.54
C GLU A 40 2.55 1.68 7.73
N TRP A 41 1.73 2.27 6.87
CA TRP A 41 2.16 3.40 6.05
C TRP A 41 1.14 4.52 6.06
N GLY A 42 1.49 5.64 5.44
CA GLY A 42 0.71 6.87 5.43
C GLY A 42 0.46 7.34 4.00
N PHE A 43 -0.71 7.93 3.81
CA PHE A 43 -1.10 8.64 2.61
C PHE A 43 -1.93 9.87 2.96
N ASP A 44 -1.93 10.85 2.04
CA ASP A 44 -2.78 12.03 2.15
C ASP A 44 -4.22 11.69 1.72
N GLY A 45 -5.11 11.65 2.70
CA GLY A 45 -6.54 11.36 2.58
C GLY A 45 -7.32 12.47 1.87
N SER A 46 -6.81 13.71 1.84
CA SER A 46 -7.51 14.82 1.18
C SER A 46 -7.56 14.65 -0.34
N SER A 47 -6.52 14.04 -0.90
CA SER A 47 -6.43 13.68 -2.32
C SER A 47 -7.28 12.46 -2.71
N THR A 48 -7.95 11.81 -1.75
CA THR A 48 -8.70 10.56 -1.95
C THR A 48 -10.14 10.63 -1.44
N GLN A 49 -10.64 11.80 -1.02
CA GLN A 49 -11.97 11.96 -0.40
C GLN A 49 -12.13 11.17 0.91
N GLN A 50 -11.03 10.97 1.65
CA GLN A 50 -11.03 10.18 2.90
C GLN A 50 -10.76 11.03 4.15
N ALA A 51 -10.29 12.27 3.98
CA ALA A 51 -10.07 13.22 5.06
C ALA A 51 -10.11 14.66 4.54
N ASP A 52 -10.31 15.62 5.46
CA ASP A 52 -10.27 17.04 5.14
C ASP A 52 -8.81 17.55 5.08
N GLY A 53 -8.55 18.59 4.27
CA GLY A 53 -7.18 19.08 4.03
C GLY A 53 -6.43 19.61 5.27
N SER A 54 -7.11 19.90 6.37
CA SER A 54 -6.48 20.38 7.61
C SER A 54 -5.97 19.26 8.53
N ASP A 55 -6.48 18.04 8.36
CA ASP A 55 -6.10 16.85 9.11
C ASP A 55 -6.28 15.63 8.19
N SER A 56 -5.33 15.47 7.27
CA SER A 56 -5.50 14.59 6.12
C SER A 56 -4.70 13.29 6.16
N ASP A 57 -3.84 13.10 7.15
CA ASP A 57 -3.01 11.90 7.23
C ASP A 57 -3.87 10.65 7.54
N CYS A 58 -3.85 9.69 6.62
CA CYS A 58 -4.54 8.41 6.75
C CYS A 58 -3.54 7.25 6.83
N VAL A 59 -3.90 6.22 7.62
CA VAL A 59 -3.05 5.04 7.82
C VAL A 59 -3.44 3.91 6.86
N LEU A 60 -2.44 3.32 6.21
CA LEU A 60 -2.54 2.05 5.50
C LEU A 60 -2.04 0.94 6.41
N LYS A 61 -2.98 0.12 6.88
CA LYS A 61 -2.68 -1.09 7.63
C LYS A 61 -2.72 -2.31 6.69
N PRO A 62 -1.61 -3.04 6.51
CA PRO A 62 -1.58 -4.27 5.73
C PRO A 62 -2.57 -5.30 6.28
N VAL A 63 -3.34 -5.94 5.38
CA VAL A 63 -4.31 -7.00 5.73
C VAL A 63 -4.11 -8.28 4.93
N ALA A 64 -3.46 -8.19 3.77
CA ALA A 64 -3.13 -9.31 2.90
C ALA A 64 -1.88 -8.97 2.07
N VAL A 65 -1.12 -9.99 1.69
CA VAL A 65 0.08 -9.86 0.86
C VAL A 65 0.07 -10.95 -0.21
N TYR A 66 0.43 -10.60 -1.43
CA TYR A 66 0.44 -11.50 -2.58
C TYR A 66 1.70 -11.29 -3.41
N PRO A 67 2.30 -12.35 -3.97
CA PRO A 67 3.35 -12.19 -4.95
C PRO A 67 2.79 -11.54 -6.21
N ASP A 68 3.50 -10.52 -6.72
CA ASP A 68 3.13 -9.85 -7.97
C ASP A 68 3.52 -10.74 -9.16
N SER A 69 2.51 -11.33 -9.81
CA SER A 69 2.67 -12.23 -10.96
C SER A 69 3.13 -11.53 -12.24
N THR A 70 3.08 -10.20 -12.29
CA THR A 70 3.47 -9.41 -13.47
C THR A 70 4.95 -9.03 -13.45
N ASN A 71 5.59 -9.11 -12.28
CA ASN A 71 6.99 -8.81 -12.12
C ASN A 71 7.84 -10.07 -12.27
N SER A 72 8.22 -10.38 -13.50
CA SER A 72 9.03 -11.55 -13.86
C SER A 72 10.46 -11.56 -13.30
N ASN A 73 10.89 -10.46 -12.65
CA ASN A 73 12.25 -10.29 -12.12
C ASN A 73 12.35 -10.51 -10.60
N GLN A 74 11.35 -11.12 -9.95
CA GLN A 74 11.43 -11.53 -8.54
C GLN A 74 12.24 -12.82 -8.33
N ALA A 75 13.41 -12.93 -9.00
CA ALA A 75 14.38 -14.01 -8.80
C ALA A 75 15.44 -13.62 -7.76
#